data_AF-A0A7C2C6Z4-F1
#
_entry.id   AF-A0A7C2C6Z4-F1
#
_cell.length_a   1.000
_cell.length_b   1.000
_cell.length_c   1.000
_cell.angle_alpha   90.00
_cell.angle_beta   90.00
_cell.angle_gamma   90.00
#
_symmetry.space_group_name_H-M   'P 1'
#
loop_
_entity.id
_entity.type
_entity.pdbx_description
1 polymer ?
#
loop_
_entity_poly.entity_id
_entity_poly.type
_entity_poly.pdbx_seq_one_letter_code
_entity_poly.pdbx_strand_id
1 'polypeptide(L)'
;MATTPEELLRDLDKQYLEKYGFHDPEQYVYKAPKGLSRQIVEEISWIKQEPEWMRQFRLRALEIFFNKPMPTWGADLSGIDFNNIHYYVRP
;
A
#
# COMPACT_ATOMS: atom_id res chain seq x y z
N MET A 1 15.82 -25.26 -38.81
CA MET A 1 16.78 -24.93 -37.74
C MET A 1 16.11 -25.35 -36.44
N ALA A 2 16.72 -26.27 -35.68
CA ALA A 2 16.13 -26.75 -34.44
C ALA A 2 16.22 -25.65 -33.38
N THR A 3 15.07 -25.21 -32.85
CA THR A 3 14.98 -24.27 -31.75
C THR A 3 15.75 -24.82 -30.54
N THR A 4 16.58 -23.98 -29.95
CA THR A 4 17.39 -24.37 -28.79
C THR A 4 16.50 -24.54 -27.55
N PRO A 5 16.87 -25.40 -26.58
CA PRO A 5 16.05 -25.65 -25.39
C PRO A 5 15.71 -24.39 -24.58
N GLU A 6 16.57 -23.38 -24.60
CA GLU A 6 16.34 -22.09 -23.93
C GLU A 6 15.24 -21.24 -24.61
N GLU A 7 15.15 -21.31 -25.95
CA GLU A 7 14.10 -20.62 -26.71
C GLU A 7 12.73 -21.22 -26.42
N LEU A 8 12.67 -22.56 -26.32
CA LEU A 8 11.44 -23.28 -25.99
C LEU A 8 10.90 -22.90 -24.60
N LEU A 9 11.79 -22.76 -23.60
CA LEU A 9 11.41 -22.37 -22.24
C LEU A 9 10.85 -20.95 -22.19
N ARG A 10 11.47 -20.00 -22.91
CA ARG A 10 10.98 -18.62 -22.99
C ARG A 10 9.61 -18.53 -23.66
N ASP A 11 9.37 -19.35 -24.67
CA ASP A 11 8.08 -19.37 -25.37
C ASP A 11 6.98 -19.98 -24.50
N LEU A 12 7.31 -21.00 -23.70
CA LEU A 12 6.40 -21.56 -22.69
C LEU A 12 6.06 -20.55 -21.58
N ASP A 13 7.06 -19.81 -21.07
CA ASP A 13 6.85 -18.76 -20.05
C ASP A 13 5.96 -17.64 -20.58
N LYS A 14 6.15 -17.21 -21.84
CA LYS A 14 5.27 -16.21 -22.48
C LYS A 14 3.85 -16.71 -22.64
N GLN A 15 3.65 -17.94 -23.13
CA GLN A 15 2.31 -18.54 -23.22
C GLN A 15 1.62 -18.64 -21.86
N TYR A 16 2.38 -18.95 -20.81
CA TYR A 16 1.86 -19.02 -19.45
C TYR A 16 1.47 -17.63 -18.93
N LEU A 17 2.31 -16.62 -19.14
CA LEU A 17 2.03 -15.23 -18.76
C LEU A 17 0.84 -14.64 -19.53
N GLU A 18 0.69 -14.92 -20.82
CA GLU A 18 -0.45 -14.46 -21.62
C GLU A 18 -1.77 -15.12 -21.21
N LYS A 19 -1.72 -16.41 -20.83
CA LYS A 19 -2.92 -17.19 -20.51
C LYS A 19 -3.34 -17.11 -19.04
N TYR A 20 -2.38 -16.91 -18.13
CA TYR A 20 -2.58 -17.00 -16.68
C TYR A 20 -1.94 -15.86 -15.88
N GLY A 21 -1.11 -15.02 -16.51
CA GLY A 21 -0.46 -13.88 -15.88
C GLY A 21 -1.36 -12.64 -15.79
N PHE A 22 -2.63 -12.81 -15.41
CA PHE A 22 -3.52 -11.67 -15.17
C PHE A 22 -2.97 -10.83 -14.01
N HIS A 23 -2.56 -9.62 -14.31
CA HIS A 23 -2.16 -8.62 -13.34
C HIS A 23 -2.71 -7.28 -13.81
N ASP A 24 -3.37 -6.56 -12.92
CA ASP A 24 -3.70 -5.16 -13.20
C ASP A 24 -2.45 -4.33 -12.95
N PRO A 25 -1.94 -3.59 -13.94
CA PRO A 25 -0.83 -2.68 -13.70
C PRO A 25 -1.26 -1.65 -12.65
N GLU A 26 -0.46 -1.51 -11.60
CA GLU A 26 -0.63 -0.51 -10.55
C GLU A 26 -0.40 0.90 -11.13
N GLN A 27 -1.41 1.47 -11.80
CA GLN A 27 -1.42 2.89 -12.13
C GLN A 27 -1.95 3.64 -10.91
N TYR A 28 -1.06 4.36 -10.24
CA TYR A 28 -1.43 5.20 -9.10
C TYR A 28 -1.20 6.66 -9.48
N VAL A 29 -2.26 7.47 -9.41
CA VAL A 29 -2.13 8.93 -9.47
C VAL A 29 -1.30 9.46 -8.29
N TYR A 30 -1.42 8.84 -7.11
CA TYR A 30 -0.62 9.22 -5.95
C TYR A 30 -0.49 8.07 -4.93
N LYS A 31 0.71 7.88 -4.40
CA LYS A 31 1.02 6.92 -3.33
C LYS A 31 1.71 7.67 -2.20
N ALA A 32 1.09 7.70 -1.03
CA ALA A 32 1.69 8.34 0.14
C ALA A 32 3.00 7.62 0.52
N PRO A 33 3.99 8.33 1.09
CA PRO A 33 5.18 7.69 1.62
C PRO A 33 4.81 6.69 2.72
N LYS A 34 5.72 5.75 2.99
CA LYS A 34 5.50 4.74 4.02
C LYS A 34 5.47 5.37 5.40
N GLY A 35 4.67 4.75 6.26
CA GLY A 35 4.59 5.09 7.66
C GLY A 35 3.45 6.03 7.99
N LEU A 36 3.32 6.29 9.29
CA LEU A 36 2.22 7.06 9.84
C LEU A 36 2.77 8.28 10.57
N SER A 37 2.54 9.47 10.00
CA SER A 37 3.01 10.72 10.57
C SER A 37 1.99 11.83 10.40
N ARG A 38 2.17 12.92 11.16
CA ARG A 38 1.32 14.11 11.05
C ARG A 38 1.29 14.66 9.62
N GLN A 39 2.47 14.76 9.00
CA GLN A 39 2.65 15.29 7.66
C GLN A 39 1.87 14.46 6.63
N ILE A 40 1.92 13.13 6.73
CA ILE A 40 1.19 12.22 5.84
C ILE A 40 -0.32 12.42 5.97
N VAL A 41 -0.83 12.56 7.19
CA VAL A 41 -2.26 12.82 7.42
C VAL A 41 -2.69 14.16 6.84
N GLU A 42 -1.88 15.21 6.99
CA GLU A 42 -2.14 16.53 6.41
C GLU A 42 -2.12 16.49 4.88
N GLU A 43 -1.14 15.79 4.30
CA GLU A 43 -1.01 15.60 2.85
C GLU A 43 -2.21 14.84 2.26
N ILE A 44 -2.63 13.73 2.89
CA ILE A 44 -3.82 12.98 2.47
C ILE A 44 -5.07 13.87 2.50
N SER A 45 -5.23 14.66 3.56
CA SER A 45 -6.39 15.54 3.72
C SER A 45 -6.42 16.62 2.62
N TRP A 46 -5.25 17.18 2.28
CA TRP A 46 -5.09 18.13 1.18
C TRP A 46 -5.42 17.51 -0.20
N ILE A 47 -4.88 16.32 -0.50
CA ILE A 47 -5.13 15.61 -1.77
C ILE A 47 -6.62 15.31 -1.97
N LYS A 48 -7.31 15.01 -0.86
CA LYS A 48 -8.74 14.71 -0.86
C LYS A 48 -9.64 15.94 -0.76
N GLN A 49 -9.06 17.15 -0.67
CA GLN A 49 -9.80 18.41 -0.50
C GLN A 49 -10.81 18.35 0.65
N GLU A 50 -10.40 17.74 1.77
CA GLU A 50 -11.27 17.56 2.92
C GLU A 50 -11.51 18.90 3.65
N PRO A 51 -12.71 19.10 4.23
CA PRO A 51 -12.97 20.26 5.08
C PRO A 51 -12.10 20.22 6.35
N GLU A 52 -11.82 21.39 6.93
CA GLU A 52 -10.88 21.53 8.07
C GLU A 52 -11.21 20.63 9.26
N TRP A 53 -12.50 20.44 9.56
CA TRP A 53 -12.92 19.57 10.67
C TRP A 53 -12.52 18.10 10.47
N MET A 54 -12.47 17.60 9.22
CA MET A 54 -12.01 16.24 8.92
C MET A 54 -10.51 16.11 9.12
N ARG A 55 -9.74 17.12 8.72
CA ARG A 55 -8.29 17.17 8.96
C ARG A 55 -7.99 17.10 10.45
N GLN A 56 -8.66 17.93 11.25
CA GLN A 56 -8.50 17.95 12.70
C GLN A 56 -8.93 16.63 13.35
N PHE A 57 -10.02 16.03 12.88
CA PHE A 57 -10.48 14.73 13.34
C PHE A 57 -9.43 13.64 13.11
N ARG A 58 -8.83 13.58 11.92
CA ARG A 58 -7.76 12.62 11.59
C ARG A 58 -6.51 12.83 12.45
N LEU A 59 -6.11 14.09 12.65
CA LEU A 59 -4.96 14.43 13.48
C LEU A 59 -5.16 14.02 14.95
N ARG A 60 -6.36 14.26 15.48
CA ARG A 60 -6.73 13.79 16.82
C ARG A 60 -6.72 12.26 16.92
N ALA A 61 -7.22 11.57 15.89
CA ALA A 61 -7.18 10.11 15.85
C ALA A 61 -5.74 9.56 15.83
N LEU A 62 -4.83 10.23 15.11
CA LEU A 62 -3.41 9.89 15.09
C LEU A 62 -2.76 10.03 16.47
N GLU A 63 -3.03 11.14 17.17
CA GLU A 63 -2.55 11.35 18.54
C GLU A 63 -3.08 10.27 19.49
N ILE A 64 -4.37 9.93 19.38
CA ILE A 64 -4.97 8.86 20.18
C ILE A 64 -4.32 7.51 19.88
N PHE A 65 -4.02 7.21 18.61
CA PHE A 65 -3.38 5.97 18.20
C PHE A 65 -2.02 5.80 18.88
N PHE A 66 -1.15 6.83 18.85
CA PHE A 66 0.16 6.76 19.49
C PHE A 66 0.12 6.75 21.02
N ASN A 67 -0.93 7.32 21.62
CA ASN A 67 -1.11 7.30 23.07
C ASN A 67 -1.68 5.98 23.59
N LYS A 68 -2.31 5.17 22.74
CA LYS A 68 -2.91 3.90 23.15
C LYS A 68 -1.87 2.77 23.09
N PRO A 69 -1.79 1.92 24.12
CA PRO A 69 -0.98 0.71 24.03
C PRO A 69 -1.56 -0.26 23.00
N MET A 70 -0.71 -1.11 22.44
CA MET A 70 -1.16 -2.21 21.58
C MET A 70 -2.10 -3.13 22.38
N PRO A 71 -3.24 -3.53 21.79
CA PRO A 71 -4.14 -4.46 22.47
C PRO A 71 -3.46 -5.81 22.64
N THR A 72 -3.72 -6.46 23.78
CA THR A 72 -3.17 -7.77 24.16
C THR A 72 -4.12 -8.93 23.91
N TRP A 73 -5.33 -8.63 23.42
CA TRP A 73 -6.35 -9.61 23.10
C TRP A 73 -6.40 -9.86 21.58
N GLY A 74 -6.74 -11.08 21.18
CA GLY A 74 -6.85 -11.44 19.75
C GLY A 74 -5.55 -12.00 19.16
N ALA A 75 -5.29 -11.63 17.91
CA ALA A 75 -4.08 -12.06 17.19
C ALA A 75 -2.83 -11.35 17.73
N ASP A 76 -1.67 -11.97 17.55
CA ASP A 76 -0.39 -11.34 17.88
C ASP A 76 -0.10 -10.19 16.91
N LEU A 77 0.08 -8.99 17.47
CA LEU A 77 0.36 -7.76 16.73
C LEU A 77 1.83 -7.34 16.79
N SER A 78 2.69 -8.10 17.48
CA SER A 78 4.10 -7.73 17.65
C SER A 78 4.88 -7.66 16.34
N GLY A 79 4.40 -8.34 15.30
CA GLY A 79 5.00 -8.34 13.96
C GLY A 79 4.62 -7.13 13.09
N ILE A 80 3.73 -6.25 13.54
CA ILE A 80 3.25 -5.13 12.70
C ILE A 80 4.25 -3.99 12.72
N ASP A 81 4.88 -3.75 11.57
CA ASP A 81 5.67 -2.54 11.32
C ASP A 81 4.81 -1.45 10.67
N PHE A 82 4.27 -0.58 11.52
CA PHE A 82 3.45 0.57 11.08
C PHE A 82 4.23 1.56 10.20
N ASN A 83 5.57 1.58 10.26
CA ASN A 83 6.38 2.47 9.45
C ASN A 83 6.56 1.97 8.02
N ASN A 84 6.22 0.71 7.73
CA ASN A 84 6.41 0.11 6.40
C ASN A 84 5.12 0.05 5.57
N ILE A 85 4.01 0.59 6.09
CA ILE A 85 2.69 0.54 5.46
C ILE A 85 2.45 1.81 4.63
N HIS A 86 1.86 1.66 3.44
CA HIS A 86 1.29 2.77 2.69
C HIS A 86 -0.17 2.97 3.08
N TYR A 87 -0.48 4.03 3.82
CA TYR A 87 -1.83 4.27 4.36
C TYR A 87 -2.80 4.89 3.36
N TYR A 88 -2.31 5.39 2.22
CA TYR A 88 -3.15 5.98 1.20
C TYR A 88 -2.56 5.77 -0.19
N VAL A 89 -3.42 5.27 -1.07
CA VAL A 89 -3.15 5.07 -2.48
C VAL A 89 -4.36 5.59 -3.24
N ARG A 90 -4.11 6.48 -4.19
CA ARG A 90 -5.11 6.99 -5.13
C ARG A 90 -4.84 6.32 -6.48
N PRO A 91 -5.77 5.50 -7.01
CA PRO A 91 -5.67 4.98 -8.36
C PRO A 91 -5.69 6.12 -9.38
#